data_AF-A0A9C6E3P8-F1
#
_entry.id   AF-A0A9C6E3P8-F1
#
_cell.length_a   1.000
_cell.length_b   1.000
_cell.length_c   1.000
_cell.angle_alpha   90.00
_cell.angle_beta   90.00
_cell.angle_gamma   90.00
#
_symmetry.space_group_name_H-M   'P 1'
#
loop_
_entity.id
_entity.type
_entity.pdbx_description
1 polymer ?
#
loop_
_entity_poly.entity_id
_entity_poly.type
_entity_poly.pdbx_seq_one_letter_code
_entity_poly.pdbx_strand_id
1 'polypeptide(L)'
;MEVTKLEENLSVKQLQQVQLLKGYEKLENLKVTFLKLQEDEQNLKSLNDVLMEKQRNLQTLLEKTLADEINVECILDNKLGKVNQRTDQQGNLDILCKMGYCIMESMENDFNYVKISCKHFYVLFVKDQSKYEVREIYPGHPNFRNIQQFLSDTQDLKGMLSYLREYFLDNDLVNRSQSDRIANNTI
;
A
#
# COMPACT_ATOMS: atom_id res chain seq x y z
N MET A 1 -55.05 -25.95 -65.94
CA MET A 1 -54.48 -26.44 -64.67
C MET A 1 -53.05 -25.92 -64.40
N GLU A 2 -52.44 -25.15 -65.31
CA GLU A 2 -51.08 -24.60 -65.12
C GLU A 2 -51.06 -23.20 -64.47
N VAL A 3 -52.11 -22.40 -64.65
CA VAL A 3 -52.21 -21.03 -64.11
C VAL A 3 -52.18 -21.01 -62.58
N THR A 4 -52.88 -21.94 -61.93
CA THR A 4 -52.93 -22.05 -60.46
C THR A 4 -51.60 -22.45 -59.83
N LYS A 5 -50.81 -23.32 -60.50
CA LYS A 5 -49.46 -23.68 -60.04
C LYS A 5 -48.46 -22.52 -60.15
N LEU A 6 -48.64 -21.64 -61.12
CA LEU A 6 -47.77 -20.47 -61.33
C LEU A 6 -48.03 -19.39 -60.26
N GLU A 7 -49.31 -19.15 -59.93
CA GLU A 7 -49.71 -18.23 -58.86
C GLU A 7 -49.29 -18.73 -57.47
N GLU A 8 -49.45 -20.03 -57.17
CA GLU A 8 -48.99 -20.64 -55.93
C GLU A 8 -47.46 -20.54 -55.77
N ASN A 9 -46.70 -20.80 -56.83
CA ASN A 9 -45.23 -20.67 -56.80
C ASN A 9 -44.76 -19.22 -56.63
N LEU A 10 -45.50 -18.25 -57.17
CA LEU A 10 -45.19 -16.83 -56.99
C LEU A 10 -45.44 -16.39 -55.54
N SER A 11 -46.55 -16.85 -54.94
CA SER A 11 -46.90 -16.60 -53.54
C SER A 11 -45.87 -17.17 -52.55
N VAL A 12 -45.40 -18.41 -52.77
CA VAL A 12 -44.38 -19.05 -51.93
C VAL A 12 -43.04 -18.29 -52.00
N LYS A 13 -42.62 -17.83 -53.18
CA LYS A 13 -41.40 -17.02 -53.35
C LYS A 13 -41.50 -15.67 -52.63
N GLN A 14 -42.65 -15.00 -52.70
CA GLN A 14 -42.89 -13.75 -51.98
C GLN A 14 -42.84 -13.95 -50.46
N LEU A 15 -43.41 -15.04 -49.96
CA LEU A 15 -43.37 -15.38 -48.54
C LEU A 15 -41.93 -15.61 -48.03
N GLN A 16 -41.11 -16.33 -48.80
CA GLN A 16 -39.70 -16.55 -48.50
C GLN A 16 -38.90 -15.24 -48.50
N GLN A 17 -39.20 -14.33 -49.43
CA GLN A 17 -38.55 -13.02 -49.52
C GLN A 17 -38.88 -12.13 -48.32
N VAL A 18 -40.12 -12.14 -47.84
CA VAL A 18 -40.54 -11.44 -46.62
C VAL A 18 -39.86 -12.02 -45.38
N GLN A 19 -39.70 -13.35 -45.29
CA GLN A 19 -38.97 -13.98 -44.19
C GLN A 19 -37.47 -13.61 -44.18
N LEU A 20 -36.84 -13.55 -45.36
CA LEU A 20 -35.46 -13.10 -45.52
C LEU A 20 -35.28 -11.64 -45.07
N LEU A 21 -36.19 -10.75 -45.47
CA LEU A 21 -36.17 -9.34 -45.06
C LEU A 21 -36.31 -9.18 -43.54
N LYS A 22 -37.25 -9.92 -42.92
CA LYS A 22 -37.37 -9.96 -41.44
C LYS A 22 -36.12 -10.51 -40.76
N GLY A 23 -35.43 -11.46 -41.39
CA GLY A 23 -34.14 -11.98 -40.92
C GLY A 23 -33.04 -10.92 -40.94
N TYR A 24 -32.97 -10.15 -42.02
CA TYR A 24 -32.02 -9.03 -42.16
C TYR A 24 -32.27 -7.91 -41.15
N GLU A 25 -33.53 -7.53 -40.93
CA GLU A 25 -33.90 -6.52 -39.95
C GLU A 25 -33.49 -6.94 -38.52
N LYS A 26 -33.72 -8.22 -38.17
CA LYS A 26 -33.25 -8.78 -36.89
C LYS A 26 -31.73 -8.76 -36.77
N LEU A 27 -31.01 -9.09 -37.84
CA LEU A 27 -29.55 -9.08 -37.86
C LEU A 27 -29.01 -7.66 -37.64
N GLU A 28 -29.61 -6.66 -38.28
CA GLU A 28 -29.17 -5.28 -38.15
C GLU A 28 -29.44 -4.73 -36.73
N ASN A 29 -30.59 -5.06 -36.15
CA ASN A 29 -30.88 -4.75 -34.75
C ASN A 29 -29.89 -5.42 -33.78
N LEU A 30 -29.46 -6.65 -34.08
CA LEU A 30 -28.46 -7.35 -33.28
C LEU A 30 -27.10 -6.64 -33.32
N LYS A 31 -26.67 -6.16 -34.50
CA LYS A 31 -25.42 -5.40 -34.64
C LYS A 31 -25.44 -4.11 -33.83
N VAL A 32 -26.53 -3.35 -33.90
CA VAL A 32 -26.70 -2.13 -33.10
C VAL A 32 -26.60 -2.44 -31.61
N THR A 33 -27.22 -3.53 -31.17
CA THR A 33 -27.17 -3.96 -29.76
C THR A 33 -25.74 -4.37 -29.36
N PHE A 34 -25.03 -5.09 -30.23
CA PHE A 34 -23.65 -5.52 -29.99
C PHE A 34 -22.67 -4.34 -29.86
N LEU A 35 -22.77 -3.35 -30.74
CA LEU A 35 -21.95 -2.13 -30.65
C LEU A 35 -22.18 -1.38 -29.34
N LYS A 36 -23.44 -1.29 -28.90
CA LYS A 36 -23.79 -0.66 -27.63
C LYS A 36 -23.22 -1.41 -26.44
N LEU A 37 -23.26 -2.75 -26.47
CA LEU A 37 -22.64 -3.59 -25.43
C LEU A 37 -21.11 -3.42 -25.37
N GLN A 38 -20.44 -3.26 -26.52
CA GLN A 38 -19.00 -2.97 -26.54
C GLN A 38 -18.67 -1.60 -25.93
N GLU A 39 -19.47 -0.58 -26.22
CA GLU A 39 -19.31 0.75 -25.61
C GLU A 39 -19.52 0.70 -24.10
N ASP A 40 -20.56 0.00 -23.64
CA ASP A 40 -20.83 -0.21 -22.21
C ASP A 40 -19.69 -0.97 -21.51
N GLU A 41 -19.09 -1.99 -22.15
CA GLU A 41 -17.93 -2.71 -21.63
C GLU A 41 -16.71 -1.79 -21.45
N GLN A 42 -16.46 -0.92 -22.42
CA GLN A 42 -15.37 0.06 -22.37
C GLN A 42 -15.58 1.06 -21.22
N ASN A 43 -16.81 1.55 -21.05
CA ASN A 43 -17.18 2.46 -19.98
C ASN A 43 -17.04 1.82 -18.59
N LEU A 44 -17.41 0.54 -18.46
CA LEU A 44 -17.23 -0.25 -17.24
C LEU A 44 -15.75 -0.39 -16.85
N LYS A 45 -14.86 -0.65 -17.82
CA LYS A 45 -13.41 -0.70 -17.57
C LYS A 45 -12.89 0.64 -17.08
N SER A 46 -13.26 1.73 -17.74
CA SER A 46 -12.86 3.08 -17.31
C SER A 46 -13.35 3.42 -15.90
N LEU A 47 -14.58 3.04 -15.55
CA LEU A 47 -15.13 3.26 -14.21
C LEU A 47 -14.35 2.46 -13.15
N ASN A 48 -13.96 1.23 -13.48
CA ASN A 48 -13.16 0.39 -12.60
C ASN A 48 -11.79 1.02 -12.31
N ASP A 49 -11.12 1.59 -13.32
CA ASP A 49 -9.84 2.27 -13.13
C ASP A 49 -9.96 3.47 -12.19
N VAL A 50 -11.00 4.30 -12.37
CA VAL A 50 -11.30 5.43 -11.48
C VAL A 50 -11.58 4.96 -10.06
N LEU A 51 -12.32 3.86 -9.89
CA LEU A 51 -12.63 3.29 -8.58
C LEU A 51 -11.35 2.79 -7.87
N MET A 52 -10.47 2.10 -8.59
CA MET A 52 -9.18 1.65 -8.07
C MET A 52 -8.29 2.81 -7.64
N GLU A 53 -8.26 3.92 -8.39
CA GLU A 53 -7.53 5.13 -8.02
C GLU A 53 -8.11 5.79 -6.76
N LYS A 54 -9.44 5.89 -6.66
CA LYS A 54 -10.11 6.42 -5.45
C LYS A 54 -9.85 5.53 -4.23
N GLN A 55 -9.86 4.21 -4.39
CA GLN A 55 -9.56 3.27 -3.31
C GLN A 55 -8.12 3.45 -2.81
N ARG A 56 -7.15 3.60 -3.73
CA ARG A 56 -5.75 3.88 -3.38
C ARG A 56 -5.61 5.19 -2.59
N ASN A 57 -6.27 6.26 -3.06
CA ASN A 57 -6.24 7.56 -2.39
C ASN A 57 -6.85 7.51 -0.98
N LEU A 58 -7.97 6.80 -0.81
CA LEU A 58 -8.58 6.58 0.51
C LEU A 58 -7.66 5.80 1.44
N GLN A 59 -6.99 4.77 0.93
CA GLN A 59 -6.05 3.98 1.72
C GLN A 59 -4.87 4.84 2.21
N THR A 60 -4.29 5.67 1.34
CA THR A 60 -3.23 6.62 1.74
C THR A 60 -3.73 7.64 2.77
N LEU A 61 -4.96 8.13 2.65
CA LEU A 61 -5.53 9.05 3.64
C LEU A 61 -5.77 8.38 5.00
N LEU A 62 -6.22 7.13 5.01
CA LEU A 62 -6.38 6.34 6.24
C LEU A 62 -5.04 6.09 6.91
N GLU A 63 -4.01 5.68 6.16
CA GLU A 63 -2.66 5.49 6.69
C GLU A 63 -2.11 6.78 7.30
N LYS A 64 -2.30 7.92 6.64
CA LYS A 64 -1.88 9.22 7.15
C LYS A 64 -2.64 9.60 8.42
N THR A 65 -3.96 9.45 8.41
CA THR A 65 -4.81 9.74 9.58
C THR A 65 -4.42 8.88 10.77
N LEU A 66 -4.18 7.58 10.55
CA LEU A 66 -3.74 6.66 11.60
C LEU A 66 -2.36 7.05 12.14
N ALA A 67 -1.42 7.44 11.28
CA ALA A 67 -0.12 7.93 11.71
C ALA A 67 -0.22 9.22 12.54
N ASP A 68 -1.11 10.14 12.14
CA ASP A 68 -1.38 11.37 12.89
C ASP A 68 -2.06 11.07 14.23
N GLU A 69 -2.99 10.11 14.29
CA GLU A 69 -3.66 9.68 15.52
C GLU A 69 -2.69 9.01 16.50
N ILE A 70 -1.84 8.09 16.02
CA ILE A 70 -0.76 7.49 16.83
C ILE A 70 0.20 8.56 17.35
N ASN A 71 0.53 9.56 16.53
CA ASN A 71 1.39 10.67 16.95
C ASN A 71 0.72 11.52 18.04
N VAL A 72 -0.58 11.79 17.91
CA VAL A 72 -1.36 12.52 18.92
C VAL A 72 -1.51 11.72 20.21
N GLU A 73 -1.79 10.42 20.13
CA GLU A 73 -1.87 9.51 21.28
C GLU A 73 -0.52 9.46 22.01
N CYS A 74 0.59 9.33 21.27
CA CYS A 74 1.93 9.38 21.84
C CYS A 74 2.20 10.72 22.55
N ILE A 75 1.82 11.86 21.95
CA ILE A 75 1.95 13.18 22.60
C ILE A 75 1.08 13.26 23.86
N LEU A 76 -0.12 12.69 23.85
CA LEU A 76 -1.05 12.74 24.98
C LEU A 76 -0.62 11.85 26.14
N ASP A 77 -0.16 10.63 25.87
CA ASP A 77 0.38 9.73 26.89
C ASP A 77 1.64 10.31 27.55
N ASN A 78 2.47 11.00 26.77
CA ASN A 78 3.62 11.75 27.26
C ASN A 78 3.21 12.95 28.15
N LYS A 79 2.08 13.62 27.85
CA LYS A 79 1.56 14.74 28.67
C LYS A 79 0.81 14.27 29.91
N LEU A 80 0.16 13.11 29.87
CA LEU A 80 -0.66 12.59 30.95
C LEU A 80 0.11 11.75 31.98
N GLY A 81 1.41 11.50 31.77
CA GLY A 81 2.27 10.82 32.75
C GLY A 81 1.79 9.40 33.10
N LYS A 82 1.01 8.77 32.21
CA LYS A 82 0.51 7.39 32.38
C LYS A 82 1.55 6.32 32.02
N VAL A 83 2.73 6.72 31.56
CA VAL A 83 3.91 5.84 31.53
C VAL A 83 4.41 5.70 32.96
N ASN A 84 4.11 4.54 33.57
CA ASN A 84 4.52 4.21 34.93
C ASN A 84 6.01 4.52 35.14
N GLN A 85 6.25 5.49 36.01
CA GLN A 85 7.55 6.06 36.35
C GLN A 85 8.48 5.02 36.98
N ARG A 86 9.69 4.85 36.41
CA ARG A 86 10.94 4.60 37.16
C ARG A 86 12.14 5.23 36.43
N THR A 87 12.68 6.27 37.08
CA THR A 87 14.09 6.70 37.18
C THR A 87 14.98 6.67 35.91
N ASP A 88 15.48 7.86 35.57
CA ASP A 88 16.70 8.17 34.78
C ASP A 88 16.71 7.81 33.29
N GLN A 89 15.79 6.95 32.81
CA GLN A 89 15.65 6.60 31.38
C GLN A 89 14.74 7.56 30.58
N GLN A 90 13.91 8.37 31.26
CA GLN A 90 12.93 9.28 30.64
C GLN A 90 13.59 10.37 29.78
N GLY A 91 14.75 10.89 30.19
CA GLY A 91 15.45 11.92 29.42
C GLY A 91 15.93 11.43 28.06
N ASN A 92 16.35 10.16 27.98
CA ASN A 92 16.88 9.58 26.74
C ASN A 92 15.76 9.19 25.76
N LEU A 93 14.64 8.66 26.26
CA LEU A 93 13.50 8.29 25.41
C LEU A 93 12.76 9.53 24.87
N ASP A 94 12.61 10.59 25.68
CA ASP A 94 11.99 11.85 25.25
C ASP A 94 12.83 12.58 24.17
N ILE A 95 14.16 12.46 24.24
CA ILE A 95 15.07 12.94 23.19
C ILE A 95 14.87 12.14 21.89
N LEU A 96 14.71 10.82 21.96
CA LEU A 96 14.47 9.99 20.78
C LEU A 96 13.12 10.31 20.12
N CYS A 97 12.07 10.55 20.91
CA CYS A 97 10.79 11.03 20.40
C CYS A 97 10.93 12.38 19.68
N LYS A 98 11.66 13.35 20.26
CA LYS A 98 11.97 14.64 19.61
C LYS A 98 12.80 14.48 18.34
N MET A 99 13.58 13.41 18.23
CA MET A 99 14.33 13.06 17.02
C MET A 99 13.47 12.38 15.95
N GLY A 100 12.17 12.15 16.19
CA GLY A 100 11.23 11.56 15.25
C GLY A 100 11.17 10.02 15.30
N TYR A 101 11.60 9.43 16.40
CA TYR A 101 11.42 7.99 16.65
C TYR A 101 10.13 7.72 17.41
N CYS A 102 9.42 6.66 17.01
CA CYS A 102 8.32 6.08 17.77
C CYS A 102 8.86 4.90 18.59
N ILE A 103 8.46 4.80 19.85
CA ILE A 103 8.91 3.76 20.77
C ILE A 103 7.68 2.99 21.25
N MET A 104 7.71 1.68 21.10
CA MET A 104 6.66 0.77 21.54
C MET A 104 7.28 -0.30 22.45
N GLU A 105 6.71 -0.50 23.63
CA GLU A 105 7.13 -1.54 24.56
C GLU A 105 6.02 -2.59 24.68
N SER A 106 6.37 -3.86 24.60
CA SER A 106 5.45 -4.99 24.79
C SER A 106 6.07 -6.05 25.68
N MET A 107 5.24 -6.77 26.44
CA MET A 107 5.66 -7.94 27.22
C MET A 107 5.12 -9.21 26.56
N GLU A 108 6.01 -10.13 26.21
CA GLU A 108 5.66 -11.47 25.74
C GLU A 108 6.54 -12.51 26.42
N ASN A 109 5.92 -13.53 27.04
CA ASN A 109 6.62 -14.67 27.66
C ASN A 109 7.78 -14.26 28.61
N ASP A 110 7.52 -13.31 29.51
CA ASP A 110 8.50 -12.74 30.45
C ASP A 110 9.65 -11.93 29.82
N PHE A 111 9.63 -11.70 28.50
CA PHE A 111 10.56 -10.80 27.82
C PHE A 111 9.91 -9.45 27.56
N ASN A 112 10.66 -8.38 27.86
CA ASN A 112 10.30 -7.03 27.46
C ASN A 112 10.86 -6.76 26.07
N TYR A 113 9.98 -6.65 25.08
CA TYR A 113 10.33 -6.21 23.74
C TYR A 113 10.19 -4.69 23.64
N VAL A 114 11.18 -4.06 23.03
CA VAL A 114 11.15 -2.64 22.71
C VAL A 114 11.33 -2.50 21.22
N LYS A 115 10.38 -1.88 20.54
CA LYS A 115 10.48 -1.53 19.12
C LYS A 115 10.68 -0.03 19.00
N ILE A 116 11.78 0.36 18.35
CA ILE A 116 12.05 1.76 18.02
C ILE A 116 11.99 1.90 16.50
N SER A 117 11.13 2.78 16.00
CA SER A 117 10.91 2.95 14.57
C SER A 117 10.94 4.41 14.14
N CYS A 118 11.26 4.63 12.87
CA CYS A 118 11.05 5.90 12.17
C CYS A 118 10.48 5.58 10.77
N LYS A 119 10.36 6.61 9.92
CA LYS A 119 9.87 6.45 8.54
C LYS A 119 10.70 5.46 7.70
N HIS A 120 11.99 5.31 7.99
CA HIS A 120 12.93 4.58 7.12
C HIS A 120 13.27 3.18 7.62
N PHE A 121 13.23 2.94 8.93
CA PHE A 121 13.58 1.66 9.52
C PHE A 121 12.93 1.45 10.89
N TYR A 122 12.92 0.20 11.36
CA TYR A 122 12.70 -0.13 12.77
C TYR A 122 13.79 -1.06 13.30
N VAL A 123 13.97 -1.02 14.62
CA VAL A 123 14.82 -1.95 15.38
C VAL A 123 13.98 -2.56 16.49
N LEU A 124 14.04 -3.89 16.61
CA LEU A 124 13.45 -4.63 17.71
C LEU A 124 14.55 -5.02 18.70
N PHE A 125 14.32 -4.73 19.97
CA PHE A 125 15.19 -5.07 21.08
C PHE A 125 14.48 -5.99 22.05
N VAL A 126 15.25 -6.82 22.75
CA VAL A 126 14.87 -7.39 24.05
C VAL A 126 15.55 -6.58 25.14
N LYS A 127 14.78 -6.16 26.15
CA LYS A 127 15.24 -5.41 27.32
C LYS A 127 15.28 -6.34 28.52
N ASP A 128 16.48 -6.74 28.92
CA ASP A 128 16.70 -7.54 30.14
C ASP A 128 17.43 -6.71 31.21
N GLN A 129 16.74 -6.46 32.33
CA GLN A 129 17.15 -5.77 33.57
C GLN A 129 17.74 -4.35 33.43
N SER A 130 18.57 -4.06 32.44
CA SER A 130 19.08 -2.74 32.01
C SER A 130 19.80 -2.76 30.66
N LYS A 131 19.80 -3.89 29.93
CA LYS A 131 20.53 -4.04 28.66
C LYS A 131 19.58 -4.19 27.49
N TYR A 132 19.94 -3.60 26.37
CA TYR A 132 19.26 -3.78 25.09
C TYR A 132 20.02 -4.81 24.25
N GLU A 133 19.30 -5.86 23.82
CA GLU A 133 19.79 -6.83 22.86
C GLU A 133 19.05 -6.65 21.54
N VAL A 134 19.76 -6.33 20.45
CA VAL A 134 19.16 -6.22 19.12
C VAL A 134 18.69 -7.59 18.65
N ARG A 135 17.40 -7.72 18.37
CA ARG A 135 16.80 -8.91 17.74
C ARG A 135 16.67 -8.75 16.24
N GLU A 136 16.28 -7.56 15.79
CA GLU A 136 15.94 -7.34 14.40
C GLU A 136 16.21 -5.89 13.99
N ILE A 137 16.63 -5.71 12.74
CA ILE A 137 16.67 -4.42 12.06
C ILE A 137 15.97 -4.62 10.71
N TYR A 138 14.97 -3.78 10.42
CA TYR A 138 14.25 -3.81 9.17
C TYR A 138 14.15 -2.41 8.54
N PRO A 139 14.42 -2.26 7.22
CA PRO A 139 14.94 -3.29 6.31
C PRO A 139 16.29 -3.87 6.77
N GLY A 140 16.63 -5.07 6.33
CA GLY A 140 17.83 -5.77 6.80
C GLY A 140 19.12 -4.97 6.55
N HIS A 141 20.05 -4.97 7.52
CA HIS A 141 21.33 -4.27 7.41
C HIS A 141 22.49 -5.26 7.17
N PRO A 142 23.39 -5.01 6.19
CA PRO A 142 24.48 -5.94 5.85
C PRO A 142 25.44 -6.21 7.02
N ASN A 143 25.65 -5.21 7.89
CA ASN A 143 26.51 -5.30 9.07
C ASN A 143 25.75 -5.62 10.37
N PHE A 144 24.60 -6.32 10.31
CA PHE A 144 23.77 -6.61 11.48
C PHE A 144 24.57 -7.12 12.69
N ARG A 145 25.48 -8.09 12.48
CA ARG A 145 26.31 -8.66 13.56
C ARG A 145 27.18 -7.61 14.27
N ASN A 146 27.77 -6.68 13.51
CA ASN A 146 28.62 -5.64 14.09
C ASN A 146 27.79 -4.61 14.86
N ILE A 147 26.58 -4.30 14.39
CA ILE A 147 25.65 -3.40 15.09
C ILE A 147 25.19 -4.03 16.41
N GLN A 148 24.85 -5.32 16.37
CA GLN A 148 24.49 -6.08 17.57
C GLN A 148 25.64 -6.12 18.58
N GLN A 149 26.88 -6.38 18.11
CA GLN A 149 28.07 -6.39 18.96
C GLN A 149 28.36 -4.99 19.54
N PHE A 150 28.30 -3.94 18.73
CA PHE A 150 28.48 -2.55 19.18
C PHE A 150 27.52 -2.20 20.30
N LEU A 151 26.22 -2.52 20.16
CA LEU A 151 25.26 -2.23 21.21
C LEU A 151 25.51 -3.09 22.45
N SER A 152 25.89 -4.36 22.28
CA SER A 152 26.26 -5.25 23.40
C SER A 152 27.39 -4.66 24.24
N ASP A 153 28.44 -4.15 23.58
CA ASP A 153 29.65 -3.63 24.23
C ASP A 153 29.47 -2.23 24.83
N THR A 154 28.73 -1.35 24.15
CA THR A 154 28.65 0.08 24.50
C THR A 154 27.37 0.46 25.21
N GLN A 155 26.28 -0.27 24.96
CA GLN A 155 24.90 0.13 25.29
C GLN A 155 24.55 1.55 24.79
N ASP A 156 25.26 2.07 23.79
CA ASP A 156 25.01 3.39 23.18
C ASP A 156 23.89 3.30 22.14
N LEU A 157 22.65 3.35 22.63
CA LEU A 157 21.45 3.32 21.79
C LEU A 157 21.41 4.52 20.83
N LYS A 158 21.88 5.69 21.26
CA LYS A 158 21.83 6.92 20.45
C LYS A 158 22.81 6.86 19.29
N GLY A 159 24.05 6.44 19.55
CA GLY A 159 25.07 6.24 18.52
C GLY A 159 24.63 5.21 17.49
N MET A 160 24.08 4.08 17.95
CA MET A 160 23.57 3.03 17.07
C MET A 160 22.43 3.53 16.18
N LEU A 161 21.42 4.21 16.75
CA LEU A 161 20.28 4.74 15.99
C LEU A 161 20.71 5.85 15.02
N SER A 162 21.70 6.66 15.37
CA SER A 162 22.23 7.70 14.49
C SER A 162 22.91 7.09 13.27
N TYR A 163 23.75 6.06 13.47
CA TYR A 163 24.38 5.30 12.40
C TYR A 163 23.35 4.67 11.44
N LEU A 164 22.31 4.04 11.98
CA LEU A 164 21.24 3.45 11.16
C LEU A 164 20.49 4.51 10.36
N ARG A 165 20.22 5.67 10.98
CA ARG A 165 19.52 6.77 10.33
C ARG A 165 20.30 7.31 9.14
N GLU A 166 21.60 7.54 9.28
CA GLU A 166 22.46 7.97 8.18
C GLU A 166 22.42 6.97 7.04
N TYR A 167 22.61 5.68 7.35
CA TYR A 167 22.57 4.62 6.34
C TYR A 167 21.25 4.56 5.57
N PHE A 168 20.10 4.54 6.26
CA PHE A 168 18.81 4.40 5.60
C PHE A 168 18.33 5.69 4.93
N LEU A 169 18.73 6.87 5.39
CA LEU A 169 18.48 8.14 4.71
C LEU A 169 19.21 8.22 3.37
N ASP A 170 20.50 7.86 3.35
CA ASP A 170 21.31 7.92 2.13
C ASP A 170 20.77 6.96 1.06
N ASN A 171 20.37 5.75 1.46
CA ASN A 171 19.76 4.80 0.54
C ASN A 171 18.42 5.29 -0.03
N ASP A 172 17.58 5.94 0.79
CA ASP A 172 16.32 6.53 0.32
C ASP A 172 16.53 7.67 -0.68
N LEU A 173 17.54 8.52 -0.46
CA LEU A 173 17.90 9.60 -1.38
C LEU A 173 18.43 9.07 -2.72
N VAL A 174 19.27 8.03 -2.67
CA VAL A 174 19.78 7.35 -3.87
C VAL A 174 18.63 6.72 -4.65
N ASN A 175 17.72 6.02 -3.99
CA ASN A 175 16.57 5.39 -4.64
C ASN A 175 15.62 6.40 -5.29
N ARG A 176 15.38 7.57 -4.65
CA ARG A 176 14.59 8.65 -5.26
C ARG A 176 15.28 9.27 -6.46
N SER A 177 16.59 9.54 -6.37
CA SER A 177 17.35 10.10 -7.49
C SER A 177 17.39 9.19 -8.72
N GLN A 178 17.37 7.87 -8.53
CA GLN A 178 17.28 6.89 -9.62
C GLN A 178 15.86 6.83 -10.19
N SER A 179 14.84 6.89 -9.34
CA SER A 179 13.44 6.91 -9.76
C SER A 179 13.11 8.16 -10.59
N ASP A 180 13.62 9.32 -10.19
CA ASP A 180 13.46 10.60 -10.91
C ASP A 180 14.20 10.58 -12.25
N ARG A 181 15.37 9.93 -12.34
CA ARG A 181 16.10 9.75 -13.61
C ARG A 181 15.36 8.82 -14.58
N ILE A 182 14.73 7.76 -14.08
CA ILE A 182 13.93 6.85 -14.91
C ILE A 182 12.67 7.56 -15.43
N ALA A 183 11.99 8.33 -14.57
CA ALA A 183 10.84 9.13 -14.97
C ALA A 183 11.17 10.17 -16.06
N ASN A 184 12.34 10.82 -15.97
CA ASN A 184 12.77 11.83 -16.95
C ASN A 184 13.32 11.27 -18.26
N ASN A 185 13.68 9.99 -18.32
CA ASN A 185 14.19 9.33 -19.53
C ASN A 185 13.10 8.59 -20.32
N THR A 186 11.84 8.65 -19.88
CA THR A 186 10.69 8.00 -20.53
C THR A 186 9.81 9.00 -21.31
N ILE A 187 10.31 10.20 -21.58
CA ILE A 187 9.64 11.24 -22.40
C ILE A 187 10.44 11.44 -23.69
#